data_AF-A0A2V8T8U5-F1
#
_entry.id   AF-A0A2V8T8U5-F1
#
_cell.length_a   1.000
_cell.length_b   1.000
_cell.length_c   1.000
_cell.angle_alpha   90.00
_cell.angle_beta   90.00
_cell.angle_gamma   90.00
#
_symmetry.space_group_name_H-M   'P 1'
#
loop_
_entity.id
_entity.type
_entity.pdbx_description
1 polymer ?
#
loop_
_entity_poly.entity_id
_entity_poly.type
_entity_poly.pdbx_seq_one_letter_code
_entity_poly.pdbx_strand_id
1 'polypeptide(L)'
;HHLVASFRSTLEETVVADLLVQLVDLSHPEYEEQMQVTRGVLAEMELLDRRSLLVFNKCDLVQEGASERARELYPEAFFISALSGEGIPSLARAIGKIVRHALEGRKAPGRLRREATA
;
A
#
# COMPACT_ATOMS: atom_id res chain seq x y z
N HIS A 1 -1.03 -21.24 14.86
CA HIS A 1 -1.69 -19.95 15.15
C HIS A 1 -0.94 -19.03 16.15
N HIS A 2 0.35 -19.27 16.48
CA HIS A 2 1.14 -18.36 17.32
C HIS A 2 1.85 -17.23 16.56
N LEU A 3 2.19 -17.46 15.29
CA LEU A 3 2.96 -16.50 14.47
C LEU A 3 2.14 -15.25 14.11
N VAL A 4 0.85 -15.42 13.82
CA VAL A 4 -0.06 -14.31 13.48
C VAL A 4 -0.27 -13.37 14.69
N ALA A 5 -0.33 -13.93 15.90
CA ALA A 5 -0.50 -13.13 17.12
C ALA A 5 0.75 -12.28 17.42
N SER A 6 1.96 -12.81 17.27
CA SER A 6 3.19 -12.04 17.42
C SER A 6 3.40 -11.00 16.31
N PHE A 7 2.85 -11.23 15.11
CA PHE A 7 2.83 -10.26 14.02
C PHE A 7 1.83 -9.13 14.25
N ARG A 8 0.67 -9.41 14.86
CA ARG A 8 -0.33 -8.38 15.18
C ARG A 8 0.22 -7.33 16.14
N SER A 9 1.00 -7.74 17.15
CA SER A 9 1.60 -6.82 18.13
C SER A 9 2.55 -5.80 17.49
N THR A 10 3.33 -6.19 16.47
CA THR A 10 4.21 -5.27 15.73
C THR A 10 3.47 -4.49 14.65
N LEU A 11 2.25 -4.91 14.28
CA LEU A 11 1.39 -4.22 13.33
C LEU A 11 0.43 -3.22 13.98
N GLU A 12 0.36 -3.12 15.31
CA GLU A 12 -0.43 -2.09 16.01
C GLU A 12 0.00 -0.67 15.61
N GLU A 13 1.30 -0.45 15.33
CA GLU A 13 1.79 0.82 14.80
C GLU A 13 1.22 1.14 13.39
N THR A 14 0.83 0.12 12.63
CA THR A 14 0.19 0.26 11.31
C THR A 14 -1.20 0.90 11.43
N VAL A 15 -1.85 0.76 12.60
CA VAL A 15 -3.14 1.39 12.91
C VAL A 15 -3.04 2.91 13.01
N VAL A 16 -1.85 3.49 13.18
CA VAL A 16 -1.70 4.96 13.17
C VAL A 16 -1.13 5.50 11.85
N ALA A 17 -0.80 4.63 10.90
CA ALA A 17 -0.21 5.04 9.63
C ALA A 17 -1.19 5.85 8.76
N ASP A 18 -0.74 7.00 8.26
CA ASP A 18 -1.46 7.86 7.31
C ASP A 18 -1.52 7.26 5.89
N LEU A 19 -0.59 6.35 5.57
CA LEU A 19 -0.40 5.68 4.28
C LEU A 19 0.16 4.28 4.50
N LEU A 20 -0.41 3.30 3.81
CA LEU A 20 0.13 1.94 3.72
C LEU A 20 0.80 1.73 2.37
N VAL A 21 1.91 1.00 2.37
CA VAL A 21 2.57 0.55 1.14
C VAL A 21 2.61 -0.97 1.17
N GLN A 22 1.81 -1.61 0.32
CA GLN A 22 1.79 -3.05 0.16
C GLN A 22 2.84 -3.43 -0.88
N LEU A 23 3.97 -3.95 -0.41
CA LEU A 23 5.05 -4.44 -1.25
C LEU A 23 4.81 -5.91 -1.61
N VAL A 24 4.76 -6.23 -2.90
CA VAL A 24 4.52 -7.57 -3.43
C VAL A 24 5.73 -8.00 -4.27
N ASP A 25 6.24 -9.21 -4.03
CA ASP A 25 7.30 -9.78 -4.85
C ASP A 25 6.72 -10.34 -6.16
N LEU A 26 6.93 -9.63 -7.27
CA LEU A 26 6.35 -10.03 -8.57
C LEU A 26 7.06 -11.25 -9.18
N SER A 27 8.28 -11.57 -8.71
CA SER A 27 9.02 -12.75 -9.19
C SER A 27 8.49 -14.06 -8.63
N HIS A 28 7.65 -13.98 -7.59
CA HIS A 28 7.07 -15.17 -6.97
C HIS A 28 5.87 -15.68 -7.78
N PRO A 29 5.81 -16.98 -8.17
CA PRO A 29 4.71 -17.51 -8.99
C PRO A 29 3.34 -17.38 -8.30
N GLU A 30 3.32 -17.42 -6.97
CA GLU A 30 2.11 -17.33 -6.14
C GLU A 30 1.91 -15.93 -5.52
N TYR A 31 2.44 -14.86 -6.15
CA TYR A 31 2.36 -13.51 -5.59
C TYR A 31 0.91 -13.06 -5.33
N GLU A 32 -0.05 -13.49 -6.17
CA GLU A 32 -1.47 -13.15 -6.02
C GLU A 32 -2.03 -13.74 -4.72
N GLU A 33 -1.71 -14.99 -4.38
CA GLU A 33 -2.15 -15.64 -3.15
C GLU A 33 -1.57 -14.94 -1.92
N GLN A 34 -0.27 -14.64 -1.93
CA GLN A 34 0.39 -13.90 -0.84
C GLN A 34 -0.22 -12.50 -0.66
N MET A 35 -0.57 -11.84 -1.76
CA MET A 35 -1.25 -10.55 -1.72
C MET A 35 -2.64 -10.68 -1.07
N GLN A 36 -3.41 -11.74 -1.40
CA GLN A 36 -4.72 -11.98 -0.78
C GLN A 36 -4.61 -12.30 0.71
N VAL A 37 -3.64 -13.12 1.12
CA VAL A 37 -3.38 -13.41 2.53
C VAL A 37 -3.09 -12.12 3.30
N THR A 38 -2.24 -11.25 2.74
CA THR A 38 -1.93 -9.95 3.34
C THR A 38 -3.17 -9.06 3.44
N ARG A 39 -4.00 -9.00 2.38
CA ARG A 39 -5.27 -8.25 2.42
C ARG A 39 -6.24 -8.81 3.47
N GLY A 40 -6.28 -10.12 3.66
CA GLY A 40 -7.07 -10.76 4.72
C GLY A 40 -6.65 -10.30 6.11
N VAL A 41 -5.34 -10.29 6.39
CA VAL A 41 -4.81 -9.79 7.67
C VAL A 41 -5.13 -8.31 7.86
N LEU A 42 -4.97 -7.48 6.83
CA LEU A 42 -5.33 -6.05 6.90
C LEU A 42 -6.84 -5.84 7.13
N ALA A 43 -7.69 -6.72 6.58
CA ALA A 43 -9.14 -6.70 6.80
C ALA A 43 -9.50 -7.00 8.25
N GLU A 44 -8.88 -8.03 8.85
CA GLU A 44 -9.06 -8.38 10.26
C GLU A 44 -8.64 -7.26 11.23
N MET A 45 -7.80 -6.35 10.77
CA MET A 45 -7.32 -5.19 11.52
C MET A 45 -8.08 -3.90 11.20
N GLU A 46 -9.14 -3.96 10.38
CA GLU A 46 -9.92 -2.79 9.93
C GLU A 46 -9.07 -1.73 9.20
N LEU A 47 -8.02 -2.17 8.49
CA LEU A 47 -7.08 -1.29 7.78
C LEU A 47 -7.35 -1.17 6.28
N LEU A 48 -8.37 -1.85 5.75
CA LEU A 48 -8.68 -1.83 4.31
C LEU A 48 -9.11 -0.46 3.78
N ASP A 49 -9.76 0.35 4.62
CA ASP A 49 -10.22 1.69 4.23
C ASP A 49 -9.08 2.73 4.21
N ARG A 50 -7.87 2.32 4.60
CA ARG A 50 -6.70 3.21 4.57
C ARG A 50 -6.19 3.38 3.16
N ARG A 51 -5.68 4.59 2.92
CA ARG A 51 -4.92 4.90 1.70
C ARG A 51 -3.76 3.91 1.60
N SER A 52 -3.80 3.07 0.57
CA SER A 52 -2.79 2.06 0.31
C SER A 52 -2.22 2.25 -1.09
N LEU A 53 -0.90 2.07 -1.22
CA LEU A 53 -0.21 1.95 -2.50
C LEU A 53 0.21 0.51 -2.69
N LEU A 54 -0.16 -0.06 -3.84
CA LEU A 54 0.34 -1.36 -4.26
C LEU A 54 1.67 -1.16 -5.00
N VAL A 55 2.70 -1.91 -4.60
CA VAL A 55 4.04 -1.83 -5.17
C VAL A 55 4.54 -3.22 -5.49
N PHE A 56 4.69 -3.53 -6.77
CA PHE A 56 5.36 -4.73 -7.26
C PHE A 56 6.87 -4.53 -7.28
N ASN A 57 7.57 -5.29 -6.46
CA ASN A 57 9.02 -5.33 -6.36
C ASN A 57 9.62 -6.47 -7.18
N LYS A 58 10.94 -6.41 -7.37
CA LYS A 58 11.76 -7.39 -8.10
C LYS A 58 11.38 -7.52 -9.57
N CYS A 59 10.93 -6.44 -10.20
CA CYS A 59 10.58 -6.46 -11.63
C CYS A 59 11.76 -6.84 -12.54
N ASP A 60 12.99 -6.69 -12.05
CA ASP A 60 14.23 -7.13 -12.72
C ASP A 60 14.36 -8.65 -12.89
N LEU A 61 13.62 -9.44 -12.10
CA LEU A 61 13.65 -10.90 -12.15
C LEU A 61 12.51 -11.51 -12.98
N VAL A 62 11.62 -10.68 -13.53
CA VAL A 62 10.34 -11.11 -14.12
C VAL A 62 10.43 -11.06 -15.64
N GLN A 63 9.91 -12.10 -16.30
CA GLN A 63 9.77 -12.10 -17.76
C GLN A 63 8.70 -11.08 -18.20
N GLU A 64 8.89 -10.46 -19.37
CA GLU A 64 8.03 -9.39 -19.88
C GLU A 64 6.52 -9.70 -19.77
N GLY A 65 6.09 -10.91 -20.18
CA GLY A 65 4.66 -11.27 -20.16
C GLY A 65 4.01 -11.34 -18.77
N ALA A 66 4.75 -11.72 -17.72
CA ALA A 66 4.20 -11.73 -16.36
C ALA A 66 4.09 -10.30 -15.79
N SER A 67 5.03 -9.43 -16.17
CA SER A 67 5.01 -8.00 -15.82
C SER A 67 3.87 -7.26 -16.53
N GLU A 68 3.61 -7.57 -17.81
CA GLU A 68 2.51 -7.01 -18.60
C GLU A 68 1.15 -7.36 -17.98
N ARG A 69 0.90 -8.63 -17.69
CA ARG A 69 -0.35 -9.06 -17.03
C ARG A 69 -0.58 -8.33 -15.71
N ALA A 70 0.45 -8.19 -14.87
CA ALA A 70 0.32 -7.47 -13.61
C ALA A 70 0.01 -5.97 -13.82
N ARG A 71 0.58 -5.34 -14.85
CA ARG A 71 0.28 -3.94 -15.22
C ARG A 71 -1.15 -3.77 -15.73
N GLU A 72 -1.68 -4.74 -16.47
CA GLU A 72 -3.07 -4.74 -16.93
C GLU A 72 -4.07 -4.89 -15.77
N LEU A 73 -3.80 -5.81 -14.85
CA LEU A 73 -4.66 -6.06 -13.69
C LEU A 73 -4.59 -4.96 -12.63
N TYR A 74 -3.42 -4.32 -12.49
CA TYR A 74 -3.16 -3.32 -11.46
C TYR A 74 -2.52 -2.06 -12.07
N PRO A 75 -3.28 -1.27 -12.87
CA PRO A 75 -2.73 -0.12 -13.61
C PRO A 75 -2.24 1.01 -12.72
N GLU A 76 -2.77 1.12 -11.50
CA GLU A 76 -2.39 2.12 -10.51
C GLU A 76 -1.20 1.68 -9.63
N ALA A 77 -0.68 0.46 -9.81
CA ALA A 77 0.43 -0.05 -9.01
C ALA A 77 1.78 0.50 -9.47
N PHE A 78 2.71 0.62 -8.54
CA PHE A 78 4.09 0.94 -8.84
C PHE A 78 4.87 -0.34 -9.12
N PHE A 79 5.71 -0.31 -10.15
CA PHE A 79 6.63 -1.40 -10.47
C PHE A 79 8.05 -0.92 -10.21
N ILE A 80 8.76 -1.63 -9.34
CA ILE A 80 10.09 -1.25 -8.88
C ILE A 80 11.03 -2.45 -8.85
N SER A 81 12.31 -2.15 -8.90
CA SER A 81 13.37 -3.04 -8.47
C SER A 81 14.09 -2.35 -7.32
N ALA A 82 13.86 -2.82 -6.09
CA ALA A 82 14.55 -2.28 -4.92
C ALA A 82 16.07 -2.53 -4.98
N LEU A 83 16.52 -3.53 -5.74
CA LEU A 83 17.94 -3.86 -5.92
C LEU A 83 18.63 -2.85 -6.84
N SER A 84 18.06 -2.58 -8.01
CA SER A 84 18.64 -1.65 -8.99
C SER A 84 18.27 -0.18 -8.74
N GLY A 85 17.21 0.06 -7.98
CA GLY A 85 16.62 1.40 -7.78
C GLY A 85 15.62 1.80 -8.87
N GLU A 86 15.34 0.94 -9.85
CA GLU A 86 14.33 1.21 -10.87
C GLU A 86 12.95 1.48 -10.23
N GLY A 87 12.24 2.49 -10.74
CA GLY A 87 10.90 2.86 -10.27
C GLY A 87 10.85 3.56 -8.90
N ILE A 88 11.87 3.43 -8.05
CA ILE A 88 11.95 4.05 -6.72
C ILE A 88 11.76 5.58 -6.77
N PRO A 89 12.39 6.35 -7.68
CA PRO A 89 12.18 7.79 -7.73
C PRO A 89 10.72 8.17 -8.04
N SER A 90 10.00 7.35 -8.83
CA SER A 90 8.59 7.58 -9.14
C SER A 90 7.71 7.33 -7.91
N LEU A 91 7.94 6.20 -7.24
CA LEU A 91 7.26 5.84 -5.99
C LEU A 91 7.48 6.91 -4.92
N ALA A 92 8.72 7.35 -4.71
CA ALA A 92 9.05 8.39 -3.72
C ALA A 92 8.34 9.72 -4.03
N ARG A 93 8.26 10.13 -5.30
CA ARG A 93 7.50 11.32 -5.70
C ARG A 93 6.01 11.17 -5.41
N ALA A 94 5.43 10.00 -5.67
CA ALA A 94 4.02 9.73 -5.41
C ALA A 94 3.71 9.76 -3.90
N ILE A 95 4.50 9.06 -3.09
CA ILE A 95 4.41 9.11 -1.62
C ILE A 95 4.52 10.56 -1.14
N GLY A 96 5.50 11.32 -1.65
CA GLY A 96 5.67 12.73 -1.29
C GLY A 96 4.45 13.60 -1.62
N LYS A 97 3.75 13.35 -2.73
CA LYS A 97 2.48 14.04 -3.05
C LYS A 97 1.38 13.68 -2.05
N ILE A 98 1.22 12.40 -1.74
CA ILE A 98 0.20 11.91 -0.79
C ILE A 98 0.42 12.53 0.59
N VAL A 99 1.66 12.50 1.08
CA VAL A 99 2.04 13.06 2.38
C VAL A 99 1.79 14.56 2.41
N ARG A 100 2.16 15.32 1.36
CA ARG A 100 1.85 16.75 1.29
C ARG A 100 0.35 17.03 1.37
N HIS A 101 -0.46 16.32 0.58
CA HIS A 101 -1.92 16.47 0.63
C HIS A 101 -2.50 16.13 2.01
N ALA A 102 -1.97 15.09 2.68
CA ALA A 102 -2.38 14.75 4.04
C ALA A 102 -2.03 15.86 5.05
N LEU A 103 -0.85 16.49 4.92
CA LEU A 103 -0.43 17.60 5.76
C LEU A 103 -1.23 18.89 5.51
N GLU A 104 -1.55 19.18 4.25
CA GLU A 104 -2.36 20.34 3.86
C GLU A 104 -3.82 20.18 4.31
N GLY A 105 -4.39 18.99 4.15
CA GLY A 105 -5.74 18.68 4.63
C GLY A 105 -5.87 18.75 6.16
N ARG A 106 -4.80 18.46 6.91
CA ARG A 106 -4.74 18.65 8.37
C ARG A 106 -4.64 20.11 8.81
N LYS A 107 -4.21 21.02 7.94
CA LYS A 107 -4.08 22.47 8.23
C LYS A 107 -5.37 23.27 7.99
N ALA A 108 -6.42 22.68 7.40
CA ALA A 108 -7.69 23.37 7.21
C ALA A 108 -8.42 23.55 8.57
N PRO A 109 -8.55 24.77 9.11
CA PRO A 109 -9.32 24.99 10.32
C PRO A 109 -10.81 25.07 9.95
N GLY A 110 -11.63 24.29 10.67
CA GLY A 110 -13.07 24.55 10.78
C GLY A 110 -13.93 24.14 9.59
N ARG A 111 -14.21 22.84 9.44
CA ARG A 111 -15.53 22.45 8.92
C ARG A 111 -16.47 22.33 10.12
N LEU A 112 -17.07 23.47 10.47
CA LEU A 112 -18.17 23.57 11.43
C LEU A 112 -19.16 22.44 11.17
N ARG A 113 -19.41 21.62 12.19
CA ARG A 113 -20.64 20.83 12.29
C ARG A 113 -21.80 21.81 12.10
N ARG A 114 -22.42 21.79 10.92
CA ARG A 114 -23.81 22.19 10.81
C ARG A 114 -24.62 21.03 11.37
N GLU A 115 -24.83 21.05 12.69
CA GLU A 115 -25.97 20.37 13.28
C GLU A 115 -27.21 21.09 12.77
N ALA A 116 -27.76 20.54 11.68
CA ALA A 116 -29.15 20.73 11.33
C ALA A 116 -29.95 19.75 12.20
N THR A 117 -30.54 20.27 13.26
CA THR A 117 -31.70 19.64 13.89
C THR A 117 -32.71 20.74 14.17
N ALA A 118 -33.92 20.47 13.69
CA ALA A 118 -35.11 21.31 13.75
C ALA A 118 -35.58 21.58 15.19
#